data_AF-A0A962BLE7-F1
#
_entry.id   AF-A0A962BLE7-F1
#
_cell.length_a   1.000
_cell.length_b   1.000
_cell.length_c   1.000
_cell.angle_alpha   90.00
_cell.angle_beta   90.00
_cell.angle_gamma   90.00
#
_symmetry.space_group_name_H-M   'P 1'
#
loop_
_entity.id
_entity.type
_entity.pdbx_description
1 polymer ?
#
loop_
_entity_poly.entity_id
_entity_poly.type
_entity_poly.pdbx_seq_one_letter_code
_entity_poly.pdbx_strand_id
1 'polypeptide(L)'
;MIAALRSSFAKLGERPSLVVAFSGGGDSSALLHVLATLRKASGFDLHAIHVNHGLHADAGRWQQQCHNFAEQLGVAFTSIAVEVKETGDGLEAAARDARYAALFDNTQPDDIIVLAHHRDDQAETVLLRLLRGSGSAGLGAMQPWSERSGRRLWRPWLQQPRSAIDAYCERHAIEHVHDPANRDPRHLRSRLRQQVMPLLRELSPSADAALGQSAALLREDAERLLRLDRANLATIQGLDPETLSVQALLRLENAEQRAAIRCFLAERGAPSMPARVMAQLDDLLDVDRSAEPLLQWAGMSLRRYRDLLYLCPIDDAANDLPSTGWNGQRPFNWPNGWQLAFDPPPSTTLQLRVAPREGGERIQLIGKSHSQDLNKLLQEAGIPPWERSRLPLLWLDADDGPQLLAVADLFRSESLQKLEASHGIRFRCEPHRSR
;
A
#
# COMPACT_ATOMS: atom_id res chain seq x y z
N MET A 1 21.49 -11.11 27.91
CA MET A 1 20.22 -10.47 27.47
C MET A 1 20.18 -8.96 27.71
N ILE A 2 20.27 -8.48 28.96
CA ILE A 2 20.21 -7.04 29.30
C ILE A 2 21.22 -6.18 28.50
N ALA A 3 22.48 -6.60 28.43
CA ALA A 3 23.52 -5.86 27.69
C ALA A 3 23.25 -5.77 26.17
N ALA A 4 22.69 -6.82 25.57
CA ALA A 4 22.35 -6.85 24.15
C ALA A 4 21.19 -5.90 23.79
N LEU A 5 20.31 -5.62 24.75
CA LEU A 5 19.20 -4.68 24.60
C LEU A 5 19.66 -3.22 24.67
N ARG A 6 20.62 -2.90 25.55
CA ARG A 6 21.09 -1.51 25.75
C ARG A 6 21.63 -0.86 24.48
N SER A 7 22.34 -1.61 23.62
CA SER A 7 22.85 -1.07 22.35
C SER A 7 21.73 -0.70 21.35
N SER A 8 20.53 -1.26 21.53
CA SER A 8 19.37 -0.95 20.69
C SER A 8 18.56 0.26 21.19
N PHE A 9 18.83 0.74 22.41
CA PHE A 9 18.03 1.81 23.03
C PHE A 9 18.27 3.18 22.40
N ALA A 10 19.41 3.38 21.74
CA ALA A 10 19.73 4.64 21.04
C ALA A 10 18.66 5.02 19.99
N LYS A 11 17.91 4.06 19.45
CA LYS A 11 16.84 4.28 18.45
C LYS A 11 15.46 4.58 19.05
N LEU A 12 15.34 4.57 20.39
CA LEU A 12 14.05 4.75 21.05
C LEU A 12 13.64 6.24 21.14
N GLY A 13 14.59 7.17 21.14
CA GLY A 13 14.32 8.58 21.40
C GLY A 13 14.23 8.90 22.89
N GLU A 14 13.82 10.13 23.22
CA GLU A 14 13.64 10.56 24.60
C GLU A 14 12.30 10.05 25.15
N ARG A 15 12.34 9.38 26.31
CA ARG A 15 11.16 8.86 27.04
C ARG A 15 10.12 8.15 26.16
N PRO A 16 10.52 7.07 25.45
CA PRO A 16 9.60 6.33 24.59
C PRO A 16 8.51 5.63 25.39
N SER A 17 7.35 5.42 24.77
CA SER A 17 6.31 4.52 25.27
C SER A 17 6.47 3.14 24.63
N LEU A 18 6.72 2.11 25.44
CA LEU A 18 6.93 0.73 24.99
C LEU A 18 5.72 -0.12 25.32
N VAL A 19 5.17 -0.78 24.31
CA VAL A 19 4.01 -1.68 24.44
C VAL A 19 4.42 -3.10 24.09
N VAL A 20 4.60 -3.96 25.08
CA VAL A 20 4.97 -5.37 24.88
C VAL A 20 3.75 -6.17 24.45
N ALA A 21 3.81 -6.80 23.29
CA ALA A 21 2.83 -7.81 22.89
C ALA A 21 3.05 -9.08 23.72
N PHE A 22 2.28 -9.23 24.80
CA PHE A 22 2.54 -10.17 25.87
C PHE A 22 1.61 -11.39 25.77
N SER A 23 2.13 -12.52 25.27
CA SER A 23 1.36 -13.75 25.14
C SER A 23 1.34 -14.60 26.41
N GLY A 24 2.21 -14.32 27.38
CA GLY A 24 2.42 -15.14 28.57
C GLY A 24 3.39 -16.30 28.38
N GLY A 25 3.83 -16.57 27.14
CA GLY A 25 4.86 -17.57 26.85
C GLY A 25 6.26 -17.09 27.25
N GLY A 26 7.19 -18.04 27.41
CA GLY A 26 8.54 -17.80 27.95
C GLY A 26 9.29 -16.68 27.26
N ASP A 27 9.17 -16.58 25.93
CA ASP A 27 9.75 -15.47 25.17
C ASP A 27 9.17 -14.14 25.66
N SER A 28 7.86 -13.89 25.55
CA SER A 28 7.28 -12.61 25.96
C SER A 28 7.44 -12.29 27.46
N SER A 29 7.47 -13.30 28.33
CA SER A 29 7.69 -13.13 29.78
C SER A 29 9.11 -12.66 30.09
N ALA A 30 10.13 -13.22 29.43
CA ALA A 30 11.50 -12.73 29.53
C ALA A 30 11.61 -11.25 29.08
N LEU A 31 10.75 -10.80 28.15
CA LEU A 31 10.83 -9.47 27.52
C LEU A 31 10.42 -8.45 28.53
N LEU A 32 9.24 -8.72 29.08
CA LEU A 32 8.60 -7.90 30.05
C LEU A 32 9.49 -7.78 31.27
N HIS A 33 10.04 -8.90 31.75
CA HIS A 33 10.98 -8.90 32.88
C HIS A 33 12.24 -8.06 32.62
N VAL A 34 12.90 -8.24 31.47
CA VAL A 34 14.09 -7.46 31.12
C VAL A 34 13.77 -5.97 30.98
N LEU A 35 12.69 -5.61 30.28
CA LEU A 35 12.30 -4.22 30.07
C LEU A 35 11.86 -3.56 31.39
N ALA A 36 11.12 -4.26 32.26
CA ALA A 36 10.75 -3.75 33.58
C ALA A 36 12.00 -3.46 34.44
N THR A 37 13.01 -4.34 34.36
CA THR A 37 14.30 -4.14 35.04
C THR A 37 15.04 -2.90 34.51
N LEU A 38 15.03 -2.70 33.19
CA LEU A 38 15.72 -1.59 32.53
C LEU A 38 14.98 -0.25 32.62
N ARG A 39 13.65 -0.28 32.85
CA ARG A 39 12.78 0.90 32.95
C ARG A 39 13.33 1.95 33.89
N LYS A 40 13.75 1.52 35.09
CA LYS A 40 14.27 2.40 36.15
C LYS A 40 15.50 3.20 35.74
N ALA A 41 16.37 2.62 34.91
CA ALA A 41 17.63 3.24 34.50
C ALA A 41 17.54 3.97 33.14
N SER A 42 16.50 3.72 32.34
CA SER A 42 16.45 4.12 30.93
C SER A 42 15.31 5.08 30.61
N GLY A 43 14.41 5.34 31.57
CA GLY A 43 13.44 6.44 31.49
C GLY A 43 12.38 6.29 30.41
N PHE A 44 11.83 5.09 30.19
CA PHE A 44 10.73 4.83 29.27
C PHE A 44 9.46 4.40 30.00
N ASP A 45 8.30 4.60 29.36
CA ASP A 45 7.04 4.03 29.80
C ASP A 45 6.90 2.60 29.28
N LEU A 46 6.27 1.73 30.09
CA LEU A 46 6.15 0.32 29.78
C LEU A 46 4.72 -0.16 30.06
N HIS A 47 4.12 -0.77 29.06
CA HIS A 47 2.79 -1.36 29.08
C HIS A 47 2.85 -2.77 28.47
N ALA A 48 2.06 -3.71 28.99
CA ALA A 48 1.89 -5.04 28.42
C ALA A 48 0.46 -5.23 27.90
N ILE A 49 0.32 -5.62 26.64
CA ILE A 49 -0.98 -5.97 26.05
C ILE A 49 -1.04 -7.47 25.77
N HIS A 50 -2.01 -8.14 26.37
CA HIS A 50 -2.35 -9.53 26.10
C HIS A 50 -3.57 -9.62 25.18
N VAL A 51 -3.43 -10.31 24.05
CA VAL A 51 -4.55 -10.59 23.15
C VAL A 51 -5.05 -12.01 23.39
N ASN A 52 -6.27 -12.12 23.89
CA ASN A 52 -6.95 -13.38 24.15
C ASN A 52 -7.90 -13.72 23.00
N HIS A 53 -7.55 -14.74 22.22
CA HIS A 53 -8.36 -15.22 21.09
C HIS A 53 -9.51 -16.16 21.48
N GLY A 54 -9.64 -16.54 22.75
CA GLY A 54 -10.72 -17.42 23.23
C GLY A 54 -10.71 -18.86 22.70
N LEU A 55 -9.69 -19.26 21.93
CA LEU A 55 -9.65 -20.56 21.24
C LEU A 55 -9.38 -21.77 22.17
N HIS A 56 -8.89 -21.55 23.40
CA HIS A 56 -8.52 -22.63 24.31
C HIS A 56 -9.28 -22.51 25.64
N ALA A 57 -9.64 -23.65 26.23
CA ALA A 57 -10.40 -23.71 27.49
C ALA A 57 -9.66 -23.01 28.65
N ASP A 58 -8.32 -23.09 28.68
CA ASP A 58 -7.48 -22.46 29.69
C ASP A 58 -7.17 -20.97 29.43
N ALA A 59 -7.71 -20.36 28.37
CA ALA A 59 -7.34 -19.00 27.97
C ALA A 59 -7.58 -17.96 29.10
N GLY A 60 -8.67 -18.11 29.87
CA GLY A 60 -8.94 -17.24 31.02
C GLY A 60 -7.90 -17.40 32.14
N ARG A 61 -7.44 -18.63 32.40
CA ARG A 61 -6.38 -18.89 33.38
C ARG A 61 -5.05 -18.29 32.92
N TRP A 62 -4.70 -18.43 31.65
CA TRP A 62 -3.49 -17.86 31.08
C TRP A 62 -3.50 -16.33 31.13
N GLN A 63 -4.64 -15.71 30.84
CA GLN A 63 -4.83 -14.27 30.99
C GLN A 63 -4.58 -13.80 32.43
N GLN A 64 -5.12 -14.53 33.43
CA GLN A 64 -4.89 -14.19 34.84
C GLN A 64 -3.41 -14.36 35.25
N GLN A 65 -2.73 -15.40 34.76
CA GLN A 65 -1.29 -15.57 34.98
C GLN A 65 -0.49 -14.40 34.40
N CYS A 66 -0.84 -13.96 33.19
CA CYS A 66 -0.22 -12.79 32.56
C CYS A 66 -0.43 -11.51 33.39
N HIS A 67 -1.67 -11.26 33.84
CA HIS A 67 -1.98 -10.12 34.69
C HIS A 67 -1.12 -10.11 35.97
N ASN A 68 -1.09 -11.23 36.70
CA ASN A 68 -0.34 -11.35 37.95
C ASN A 68 1.16 -11.13 37.72
N PHE A 69 1.71 -11.66 36.63
CA PHE A 69 3.13 -11.47 36.30
C PHE A 69 3.46 -10.00 35.98
N ALA A 70 2.59 -9.30 35.23
CA ALA A 70 2.78 -7.88 34.95
C ALA A 70 2.67 -7.01 36.21
N GLU A 71 1.72 -7.34 37.10
CA GLU A 71 1.54 -6.67 38.39
C GLU A 71 2.77 -6.83 39.29
N GLN A 72 3.34 -8.03 39.39
CA GLN A 72 4.58 -8.29 40.15
C GLN A 72 5.76 -7.45 39.66
N LEU A 73 5.80 -7.13 38.36
CA LEU A 73 6.82 -6.29 37.76
C LEU A 73 6.50 -4.79 37.85
N GLY A 74 5.33 -4.42 38.37
CA GLY A 74 4.84 -3.05 38.42
C GLY A 74 4.63 -2.44 37.03
N VAL A 75 4.13 -3.25 36.08
CA VAL A 75 3.88 -2.86 34.69
C VAL A 75 2.38 -2.78 34.43
N ALA A 76 1.93 -1.72 33.75
CA ALA A 76 0.53 -1.59 33.34
C ALA A 76 0.15 -2.72 32.37
N PHE A 77 -1.03 -3.30 32.54
CA PHE A 77 -1.48 -4.46 31.77
C PHE A 77 -2.89 -4.24 31.22
N THR A 78 -3.07 -4.54 29.93
CA THR A 78 -4.38 -4.58 29.28
C THR A 78 -4.59 -5.94 28.64
N SER A 79 -5.79 -6.50 28.80
CA SER A 79 -6.20 -7.70 28.05
C SER A 79 -7.31 -7.35 27.06
N ILE A 80 -7.15 -7.79 25.82
CA ILE A 80 -8.10 -7.56 24.73
C ILE A 80 -8.61 -8.92 24.26
N ALA A 81 -9.92 -9.12 24.29
CA ALA A 81 -10.55 -10.28 23.69
C ALA A 81 -10.77 -10.03 22.19
N VAL A 82 -10.43 -11.02 21.35
CA VAL A 82 -10.65 -10.95 19.90
C VAL A 82 -11.38 -12.19 19.41
N GLU A 83 -12.29 -11.98 18.47
CA GLU A 83 -12.90 -13.08 17.71
C GLU A 83 -12.05 -13.38 16.48
N VAL A 84 -11.59 -14.62 16.35
CA VAL A 84 -10.87 -15.07 15.16
C VAL A 84 -11.87 -15.70 14.19
N LYS A 85 -12.10 -15.05 13.06
CA LYS A 85 -12.86 -15.62 11.95
C LYS A 85 -11.89 -16.22 10.95
N GLU A 86 -12.03 -17.52 10.67
CA GLU A 86 -11.17 -18.19 9.70
C GLU A 86 -11.37 -17.58 8.30
N THR A 87 -10.26 -17.25 7.65
CA THR A 87 -10.22 -16.80 6.26
C THR A 87 -9.62 -17.92 5.38
N GLY A 88 -9.64 -17.75 4.06
CA GLY A 88 -9.06 -18.71 3.12
C GLY A 88 -7.57 -19.01 3.33
N ASP A 89 -6.86 -18.19 4.11
CA ASP A 89 -5.44 -18.37 4.46
C ASP A 89 -5.22 -19.24 5.72
N GLY A 90 -6.31 -19.73 6.31
CA GLY A 90 -6.34 -20.62 7.48
C GLY A 90 -6.34 -19.90 8.83
N LEU A 91 -6.71 -20.63 9.88
CA LEU A 91 -6.90 -20.11 11.23
C LEU A 91 -5.65 -19.41 11.84
N GLU A 92 -4.44 -19.88 11.54
CA GLU A 92 -3.20 -19.28 12.08
C GLU A 92 -2.94 -17.87 11.51
N ALA A 93 -3.20 -17.68 10.22
CA ALA A 93 -3.07 -16.37 9.57
C ALA A 93 -4.11 -15.40 10.11
N ALA A 94 -5.38 -15.84 10.20
CA ALA A 94 -6.47 -15.05 10.77
C ALA A 94 -6.20 -14.65 12.23
N ALA A 95 -5.75 -15.57 13.08
CA ALA A 95 -5.41 -15.27 14.48
C ALA A 95 -4.23 -14.30 14.58
N ARG A 96 -3.23 -14.43 13.69
CA ARG A 96 -2.09 -13.52 13.64
C ARG A 96 -2.54 -12.11 13.27
N ASP A 97 -3.39 -11.95 12.26
CA ASP A 97 -3.87 -10.63 11.82
C ASP A 97 -4.82 -10.00 12.84
N ALA A 98 -5.75 -10.76 13.43
CA ALA A 98 -6.59 -10.28 14.53
C ALA A 98 -5.75 -9.75 15.71
N ARG A 99 -4.65 -10.45 16.06
CA ARG A 99 -3.72 -10.00 17.09
C ARG A 99 -3.02 -8.69 16.73
N TYR A 100 -2.57 -8.52 15.50
CA TYR A 100 -1.95 -7.25 15.09
C TYR A 100 -2.96 -6.11 15.05
N ALA A 101 -4.18 -6.35 14.55
CA ALA A 101 -5.26 -5.36 14.56
C ALA A 101 -5.56 -4.89 15.99
N ALA A 102 -5.78 -5.82 16.92
CA ALA A 102 -6.02 -5.48 18.32
C ALA A 102 -4.88 -4.68 18.96
N LEU A 103 -3.63 -5.03 18.67
CA LEU A 103 -2.48 -4.23 19.14
C LEU A 103 -2.49 -2.82 18.54
N PHE A 104 -2.77 -2.67 17.25
CA PHE A 104 -2.77 -1.36 16.58
C PHE A 104 -3.89 -0.45 17.07
N ASP A 105 -5.08 -1.02 17.29
CA ASP A 105 -6.27 -0.30 17.77
C ASP A 105 -6.11 0.16 19.22
N ASN A 106 -5.24 -0.50 19.99
CA ASN A 106 -5.01 -0.23 21.41
C ASN A 106 -3.62 0.38 21.69
N THR A 107 -2.98 0.95 20.66
CA THR A 107 -1.71 1.68 20.78
C THR A 107 -1.81 3.03 20.10
N GLN A 108 -1.12 4.02 20.66
CA GLN A 108 -0.98 5.35 20.08
C GLN A 108 0.03 5.33 18.91
N PRO A 109 -0.03 6.30 17.98
CA PRO A 109 0.92 6.39 16.87
C PRO A 109 2.39 6.43 17.29
N ASP A 110 2.69 7.07 18.42
CA ASP A 110 4.06 7.22 18.94
C ASP A 110 4.52 6.03 19.80
N ASP A 111 3.63 5.08 20.11
CA ASP A 111 3.98 3.88 20.86
C ASP A 111 4.87 2.96 20.02
N ILE A 112 5.85 2.33 20.68
CA ILE A 112 6.70 1.30 20.09
C ILE A 112 6.19 -0.07 20.55
N ILE A 113 5.64 -0.84 19.62
CA ILE A 113 5.19 -2.20 19.88
C ILE A 113 6.39 -3.14 19.92
N VAL A 114 6.65 -3.75 21.07
CA VAL A 114 7.78 -4.65 21.28
C VAL A 114 7.32 -6.10 21.16
N LEU A 115 7.98 -6.85 20.28
CA LEU A 115 7.64 -8.21 19.91
C LEU A 115 8.74 -9.18 20.32
N ALA A 116 8.30 -10.32 20.86
CA ALA A 116 9.16 -11.34 21.44
C ALA A 116 9.91 -12.25 20.45
N HIS A 117 9.99 -11.87 19.17
CA HIS A 117 10.55 -12.75 18.14
C HIS A 117 12.06 -12.92 18.30
N HIS A 118 12.52 -14.17 18.15
CA HIS A 118 13.92 -14.55 18.34
C HIS A 118 14.55 -15.17 17.07
N ARG A 119 15.80 -15.65 17.18
CA ARG A 119 16.57 -16.15 16.03
C ARG A 119 15.94 -17.38 15.37
N ASP A 120 15.41 -18.31 16.15
CA ASP A 120 14.69 -19.47 15.61
C ASP A 120 13.42 -19.03 14.85
N ASP A 121 12.69 -18.03 15.34
CA ASP A 121 11.54 -17.49 14.61
C ASP A 121 11.93 -16.89 13.25
N GLN A 122 13.12 -16.30 13.18
CA GLN A 122 13.71 -15.81 11.94
C GLN A 122 13.99 -16.96 10.99
N ALA A 123 14.67 -18.01 11.46
CA ALA A 123 14.95 -19.21 10.67
C ALA A 123 13.67 -19.87 10.13
N GLU A 124 12.66 -20.05 10.98
CA GLU A 124 11.34 -20.53 10.58
C GLU A 124 10.71 -19.65 9.49
N THR A 125 10.81 -18.33 9.62
CA THR A 125 10.25 -17.39 8.65
C THR A 125 10.98 -17.45 7.32
N VAL A 126 12.31 -17.61 7.32
CA VAL A 126 13.10 -17.81 6.10
C VAL A 126 12.66 -19.07 5.38
N LEU A 127 12.57 -20.21 6.08
CA LEU A 127 12.15 -21.48 5.50
C LEU A 127 10.71 -21.42 4.95
N LEU A 128 9.78 -20.81 5.68
CA LEU A 128 8.40 -20.60 5.21
C LEU A 128 8.36 -19.78 3.92
N ARG A 129 9.14 -18.70 3.84
CA ARG A 129 9.17 -17.83 2.66
C ARG A 129 9.87 -18.50 1.47
N LEU A 130 10.88 -19.32 1.73
CA LEU A 130 11.56 -20.13 0.72
C LEU A 130 10.60 -21.16 0.09
N LEU A 131 9.84 -21.90 0.92
CA LEU A 131 8.83 -22.86 0.45
C LEU A 131 7.70 -22.20 -0.36
N ARG A 132 7.50 -20.89 -0.20
CA ARG A 132 6.53 -20.09 -0.97
C ARG A 132 7.12 -19.45 -2.23
N GLY A 133 8.39 -19.71 -2.55
CA GLY A 133 9.05 -19.13 -3.73
C GLY A 133 9.31 -17.63 -3.64
N SER A 134 9.57 -17.11 -2.43
CA SER A 134 9.84 -15.68 -2.25
C SER A 134 11.20 -15.26 -2.84
N GLY A 135 11.27 -14.10 -3.50
CA GLY A 135 12.53 -13.48 -3.92
C GLY A 135 13.30 -12.81 -2.76
N SER A 136 14.41 -12.13 -3.05
CA SER A 136 15.32 -11.50 -2.06
C SER A 136 14.60 -10.61 -1.05
N ALA A 137 13.70 -9.74 -1.52
CA ALA A 137 12.90 -8.86 -0.66
C ALA A 137 12.05 -9.65 0.36
N GLY A 138 11.49 -10.79 -0.05
CA GLY A 138 10.77 -11.68 0.86
C GLY A 138 11.72 -12.46 1.76
N LEU A 139 12.80 -13.03 1.23
CA LEU A 139 13.76 -13.82 2.02
C LEU A 139 14.53 -13.01 3.07
N GLY A 140 14.50 -11.67 2.99
CA GLY A 140 14.96 -10.75 4.05
C GLY A 140 14.25 -10.89 5.41
N ALA A 141 13.21 -11.73 5.49
CA ALA A 141 12.50 -12.16 6.70
C ALA A 141 12.06 -10.99 7.60
N MET A 142 12.20 -11.10 8.93
CA MET A 142 11.89 -10.02 9.86
C MET A 142 13.08 -9.08 10.04
N GLN A 143 12.78 -7.84 10.40
CA GLN A 143 13.77 -6.82 10.77
C GLN A 143 13.70 -6.53 12.29
N PRO A 144 14.82 -6.13 12.92
CA PRO A 144 14.82 -5.67 14.31
C PRO A 144 13.88 -4.47 14.51
N TRP A 145 13.81 -3.58 13.52
CA TRP A 145 12.92 -2.43 13.47
C TRP A 145 12.10 -2.50 12.18
N SER A 146 10.79 -2.28 12.25
CA SER A 146 9.93 -2.24 11.06
C SER A 146 8.70 -1.38 11.33
N GLU A 147 8.02 -0.94 10.29
CA GLU A 147 6.72 -0.28 10.39
C GLU A 147 5.62 -1.16 9.78
N ARG A 148 4.44 -1.17 10.40
CA ARG A 148 3.23 -1.81 9.85
C ARG A 148 2.03 -0.95 10.22
N SER A 149 1.22 -0.57 9.23
CA SER A 149 0.02 0.27 9.44
C SER A 149 0.32 1.56 10.23
N GLY A 150 1.43 2.23 9.92
CA GLY A 150 1.86 3.45 10.63
C GLY A 150 2.32 3.23 12.07
N ARG A 151 2.53 1.98 12.51
CA ARG A 151 3.00 1.64 13.86
C ARG A 151 4.44 1.12 13.83
N ARG A 152 5.28 1.61 14.75
CA ARG A 152 6.66 1.16 14.93
C ARG A 152 6.69 -0.17 15.68
N LEU A 153 7.36 -1.16 15.10
CA LEU A 153 7.57 -2.48 15.69
C LEU A 153 9.05 -2.69 16.01
N TRP A 154 9.33 -3.23 17.19
CA TRP A 154 10.69 -3.56 17.63
C TRP A 154 10.81 -5.03 18.06
N ARG A 155 11.81 -5.74 17.54
CA ARG A 155 12.13 -7.14 17.83
C ARG A 155 13.53 -7.24 18.43
N PRO A 156 13.70 -6.94 19.73
CA PRO A 156 15.03 -6.87 20.33
C PRO A 156 15.78 -8.20 20.36
N TRP A 157 15.08 -9.33 20.32
CA TRP A 157 15.71 -10.65 20.41
C TRP A 157 15.95 -11.33 19.10
N LEU A 158 15.75 -10.66 17.98
CA LEU A 158 15.83 -11.30 16.67
C LEU A 158 17.17 -12.00 16.40
N GLN A 159 18.24 -11.59 17.10
CA GLN A 159 19.57 -12.20 17.04
C GLN A 159 19.88 -13.19 18.18
N GLN A 160 19.03 -13.28 19.20
CA GLN A 160 19.21 -14.18 20.35
C GLN A 160 18.65 -15.57 20.04
N PRO A 161 19.38 -16.65 20.36
CA PRO A 161 18.84 -17.99 20.26
C PRO A 161 17.77 -18.23 21.31
N ARG A 162 16.84 -19.14 21.02
CA ARG A 162 15.86 -19.62 21.99
C ARG A 162 16.49 -20.12 23.29
N SER A 163 17.60 -20.85 23.20
CA SER A 163 18.32 -21.37 24.37
C SER A 163 18.80 -20.27 25.34
N ALA A 164 19.13 -19.07 24.85
CA ALA A 164 19.50 -17.95 25.71
C ALA A 164 18.29 -17.34 26.44
N ILE A 165 17.10 -17.41 25.84
CA ILE A 165 15.83 -17.00 26.46
C ILE A 165 15.46 -18.02 27.53
N ASP A 166 15.50 -19.31 27.20
CA ASP A 166 15.16 -20.39 28.15
C ASP A 166 16.08 -20.34 29.39
N ALA A 167 17.40 -20.21 29.18
CA ALA A 167 18.37 -20.06 30.28
C ALA A 167 18.15 -18.77 31.10
N TYR A 168 17.57 -17.72 30.51
CA TYR A 168 17.20 -16.51 31.23
C TYR A 168 15.97 -16.73 32.09
N CYS A 169 14.93 -17.38 31.55
CA CYS A 169 13.73 -17.75 32.29
C CYS A 169 14.07 -18.65 33.49
N GLU A 170 14.92 -19.66 33.29
CA GLU A 170 15.37 -20.56 34.36
C GLU A 170 16.12 -19.80 35.46
N ARG A 171 17.09 -18.96 35.08
CA ARG A 171 17.90 -18.18 36.03
C ARG A 171 17.07 -17.24 36.90
N HIS A 172 16.01 -16.69 36.35
CA HIS A 172 15.14 -15.74 37.02
C HIS A 172 13.85 -16.38 37.57
N ALA A 173 13.73 -17.70 37.51
CA ALA A 173 12.54 -18.46 37.91
C ALA A 173 11.24 -17.90 37.31
N ILE A 174 11.27 -17.54 36.02
CA ILE A 174 10.12 -16.99 35.30
C ILE A 174 9.18 -18.12 34.89
N GLU A 175 8.09 -18.25 35.63
CA GLU A 175 6.97 -19.08 35.24
C GLU A 175 6.26 -18.49 34.01
N HIS A 176 5.89 -19.35 33.06
CA HIS A 176 5.27 -18.93 31.82
C HIS A 176 4.27 -19.96 31.31
N VAL A 177 3.34 -19.50 30.48
CA VAL A 177 2.29 -20.31 29.88
C VAL A 177 2.87 -21.24 28.82
N HIS A 178 2.45 -22.50 28.87
CA HIS A 178 2.71 -23.49 27.83
C HIS A 178 1.42 -23.77 27.05
N ASP A 179 1.23 -23.06 25.94
CA ASP A 179 0.09 -23.28 25.05
C ASP A 179 0.35 -24.52 24.15
N PRO A 180 -0.47 -25.58 24.25
CA PRO A 180 -0.34 -26.79 23.42
C PRO A 180 -0.45 -26.54 21.92
N ALA A 181 -1.18 -25.50 21.48
CA ALA A 181 -1.35 -25.17 20.07
C ALA A 181 -0.01 -24.86 19.39
N ASN A 182 0.99 -24.35 20.14
CA ASN A 182 2.34 -24.10 19.63
C ASN A 182 3.09 -25.36 19.18
N ARG A 183 2.58 -26.55 19.53
CA ARG A 183 3.15 -27.85 19.18
C ARG A 183 2.30 -28.64 18.20
N ASP A 184 1.20 -28.07 17.71
CA ASP A 184 0.27 -28.79 16.83
C ASP A 184 0.87 -28.98 15.42
N PRO A 185 1.04 -30.24 14.94
CA PRO A 185 1.68 -30.54 13.66
C PRO A 185 0.83 -30.15 12.44
N ARG A 186 -0.46 -29.78 12.60
CA ARG A 186 -1.28 -29.25 11.51
C ARG A 186 -0.72 -27.92 10.99
N HIS A 187 -0.04 -27.16 11.85
CA HIS A 187 0.60 -25.91 11.49
C HIS A 187 1.98 -26.15 10.84
N LEU A 188 2.18 -25.61 9.63
CA LEU A 188 3.46 -25.76 8.91
C LEU A 188 4.63 -25.21 9.72
N ARG A 189 4.44 -24.09 10.42
CA ARG A 189 5.48 -23.49 11.27
C ARG A 189 5.89 -24.41 12.41
N SER A 190 4.94 -25.07 13.07
CA SER A 190 5.18 -26.08 14.11
C SER A 190 5.99 -27.26 13.56
N ARG A 191 5.64 -27.78 12.37
CA ARG A 191 6.42 -28.85 11.72
C ARG A 191 7.85 -28.43 11.40
N LEU A 192 8.06 -27.21 10.88
CA LEU A 192 9.41 -26.70 10.64
C LEU A 192 10.24 -26.67 11.93
N ARG A 193 9.65 -26.19 13.03
CA ARG A 193 10.31 -26.14 14.34
C ARG A 193 10.64 -27.52 14.91
N GLN A 194 9.70 -28.46 14.84
CA GLN A 194 9.82 -29.77 15.50
C GLN A 194 10.55 -30.82 14.69
N GLN A 195 10.50 -30.75 13.36
CA GLN A 195 11.00 -31.81 12.48
C GLN A 195 12.16 -31.34 11.62
N VAL A 196 12.09 -30.13 11.05
CA VAL A 196 13.11 -29.66 10.09
C VAL A 196 14.30 -29.00 10.78
N MET A 197 14.06 -28.08 11.71
CA MET A 197 15.13 -27.38 12.42
C MET A 197 16.07 -28.31 13.21
N PRO A 198 15.62 -29.39 13.88
CA PRO A 198 16.51 -30.34 14.52
C PRO A 198 17.46 -31.01 13.51
N LEU A 199 16.94 -31.49 12.38
CA LEU A 199 17.75 -32.11 11.33
C LEU A 199 18.78 -31.12 10.75
N LEU A 200 18.39 -29.85 10.54
CA LEU A 200 19.32 -28.83 10.10
C LEU A 200 20.43 -28.56 11.14
N ARG A 201 20.10 -28.62 12.43
CA ARG A 201 21.08 -28.45 13.53
C ARG A 201 22.03 -29.63 13.67
N GLU A 202 21.57 -30.85 13.36
CA GLU A 202 22.43 -32.03 13.28
C GLU A 202 23.49 -31.88 12.18
N LEU A 203 23.09 -31.32 11.02
CA LEU A 203 24.01 -31.05 9.91
C LEU A 203 24.92 -29.84 10.18
N SER A 204 24.37 -28.79 10.79
CA SER A 204 25.10 -27.57 11.13
C SER A 204 24.57 -27.00 12.44
N PRO A 205 25.31 -27.10 13.56
CA PRO A 205 24.86 -26.61 14.87
C PRO A 205 24.46 -25.12 14.88
N SER A 206 24.94 -24.33 13.92
CA SER A 206 24.64 -22.91 13.74
C SER A 206 23.57 -22.62 12.67
N ALA A 207 22.78 -23.60 12.23
CA ALA A 207 21.83 -23.46 11.11
C ALA A 207 20.86 -22.28 11.27
N ASP A 208 20.31 -22.06 12.48
CA ASP A 208 19.43 -20.92 12.77
C ASP A 208 20.15 -19.58 12.63
N ALA A 209 21.42 -19.51 13.06
CA ALA A 209 22.24 -18.32 12.89
C ALA A 209 22.61 -18.08 11.42
N ALA A 210 22.98 -19.13 10.69
CA ALA A 210 23.30 -19.05 9.27
C ALA A 210 22.09 -18.59 8.43
N LEU A 211 20.90 -19.16 8.68
CA LEU A 211 19.65 -18.72 8.04
C LEU A 211 19.33 -17.24 8.36
N GLY A 212 19.52 -16.82 9.61
CA GLY A 212 19.38 -15.43 10.01
C GLY A 212 20.36 -14.49 9.30
N GLN A 213 21.62 -14.91 9.12
CA GLN A 213 22.64 -14.15 8.40
C GLN A 213 22.31 -14.05 6.90
N SER A 214 21.91 -15.15 6.27
CA SER A 214 21.47 -15.14 4.87
C SER A 214 20.29 -14.19 4.67
N ALA A 215 19.34 -14.15 5.60
CA ALA A 215 18.24 -13.19 5.55
C ALA A 215 18.72 -11.73 5.66
N ALA A 216 19.73 -11.45 6.48
CA ALA A 216 20.30 -10.10 6.58
C ALA A 216 20.96 -9.67 5.26
N LEU A 217 21.77 -10.54 4.65
CA LEU A 217 22.44 -10.27 3.37
C LEU A 217 21.42 -10.09 2.23
N LEU A 218 20.43 -10.97 2.13
CA LEU A 218 19.36 -10.87 1.12
C LEU A 218 18.54 -9.60 1.26
N ARG A 219 18.39 -9.09 2.49
CA ARG A 219 17.75 -7.79 2.73
C ARG A 219 18.62 -6.64 2.25
N GLU A 220 19.91 -6.63 2.57
CA GLU A 220 20.84 -5.59 2.09
C GLU A 220 20.85 -5.53 0.56
N ASP A 221 20.86 -6.69 -0.09
CA ASP A 221 20.73 -6.78 -1.55
C ASP A 221 19.37 -6.27 -2.04
N ALA A 222 18.27 -6.65 -1.40
CA ALA A 222 16.94 -6.17 -1.77
C ALA A 222 16.81 -4.64 -1.62
N GLU A 223 17.37 -4.04 -0.57
CA GLU A 223 17.39 -2.60 -0.36
C GLU A 223 18.26 -1.89 -1.41
N ARG A 224 19.38 -2.49 -1.81
CA ARG A 224 20.23 -1.98 -2.89
C ARG A 224 19.51 -2.03 -4.23
N LEU A 225 18.88 -3.16 -4.55
CA LEU A 225 18.10 -3.34 -5.78
C LEU A 225 16.93 -2.35 -5.82
N LEU A 226 16.20 -2.16 -4.72
CA LEU A 226 15.11 -1.19 -4.67
C LEU A 226 15.58 0.25 -4.92
N ARG A 227 16.78 0.64 -4.45
CA ARG A 227 17.37 1.96 -4.78
C ARG A 227 17.67 2.09 -6.27
N LEU A 228 18.18 1.05 -6.91
CA LEU A 228 18.41 1.02 -8.36
C LEU A 228 17.09 1.09 -9.13
N ASP A 229 16.10 0.31 -8.72
CA ASP A 229 14.77 0.30 -9.34
C ASP A 229 14.11 1.69 -9.27
N ARG A 230 14.24 2.38 -8.14
CA ARG A 230 13.78 3.77 -7.97
C ARG A 230 14.52 4.76 -8.85
N ALA A 231 15.84 4.60 -8.98
CA ALA A 231 16.63 5.44 -9.86
C ALA A 231 16.21 5.24 -11.33
N ASN A 232 16.01 3.99 -11.75
CA ASN A 232 15.49 3.66 -13.07
C ASN A 232 14.10 4.27 -13.27
N LEU A 233 13.18 4.10 -12.30
CA LEU A 233 11.85 4.70 -12.32
C LEU A 233 11.90 6.21 -12.56
N ALA A 234 12.76 6.94 -11.83
CA ALA A 234 12.90 8.38 -11.98
C ALA A 234 13.34 8.81 -13.40
N THR A 235 14.08 7.95 -14.14
CA THR A 235 14.49 8.25 -15.52
C THR A 235 13.43 7.95 -16.57
N ILE A 236 12.43 7.12 -16.24
CA ILE A 236 11.36 6.69 -17.17
C ILE A 236 10.00 7.35 -16.88
N GLN A 237 9.85 8.00 -15.73
CA GLN A 237 8.62 8.67 -15.30
C GLN A 237 8.23 9.80 -16.26
N GLY A 238 6.97 9.82 -16.72
CA GLY A 238 6.44 10.92 -17.51
C GLY A 238 6.17 12.17 -16.68
N LEU A 239 5.78 13.28 -17.33
CA LEU A 239 5.42 14.52 -16.64
C LEU A 239 4.19 14.36 -15.74
N ASP A 240 3.24 13.53 -16.17
CA ASP A 240 2.13 13.08 -15.33
C ASP A 240 2.65 11.94 -14.43
N PRO A 241 2.49 12.06 -13.09
CA PRO A 241 2.79 10.98 -12.16
C PRO A 241 2.16 9.65 -12.57
N GLU A 242 0.99 9.59 -13.19
CA GLU A 242 0.37 8.31 -13.56
C GLU A 242 0.90 7.72 -14.89
N THR A 243 2.02 8.24 -15.41
CA THR A 243 2.56 7.84 -16.72
C THR A 243 4.03 7.43 -16.73
N LEU A 244 4.38 6.49 -17.61
CA LEU A 244 5.77 6.09 -17.90
C LEU A 244 6.08 6.23 -19.39
N SER A 245 7.28 6.66 -19.76
CA SER A 245 7.75 6.63 -21.16
C SER A 245 8.07 5.20 -21.60
N VAL A 246 7.41 4.75 -22.68
CA VAL A 246 7.61 3.45 -23.32
C VAL A 246 9.02 3.36 -23.89
N GLN A 247 9.47 4.37 -24.64
CA GLN A 247 10.84 4.41 -25.18
C GLN A 247 11.90 4.39 -24.08
N ALA A 248 11.65 5.06 -22.96
CA ALA A 248 12.58 5.03 -21.83
C ALA A 248 12.61 3.66 -21.15
N LEU A 249 11.45 3.03 -20.99
CA LEU A 249 11.34 1.67 -20.47
C LEU A 249 12.05 0.65 -21.38
N LEU A 250 11.90 0.75 -22.70
CA LEU A 250 12.54 -0.13 -23.68
C LEU A 250 14.08 -0.03 -23.70
N ARG A 251 14.67 1.01 -23.09
CA ARG A 251 16.13 1.12 -22.90
C ARG A 251 16.65 0.31 -21.72
N LEU A 252 15.76 -0.12 -20.82
CA LEU A 252 16.11 -0.96 -19.67
C LEU A 252 16.07 -2.44 -20.07
N GLU A 253 16.84 -3.27 -19.36
CA GLU A 253 16.74 -4.71 -19.53
C GLU A 253 15.40 -5.26 -19.01
N ASN A 254 14.96 -6.40 -19.54
CA ASN A 254 13.65 -7.01 -19.20
C ASN A 254 13.38 -7.15 -17.70
N ALA A 255 14.41 -7.45 -16.89
CA ALA A 255 14.29 -7.56 -15.44
C ALA A 255 14.06 -6.19 -14.78
N GLU A 256 14.77 -5.16 -15.25
CA GLU A 256 14.70 -3.78 -14.77
C GLU A 256 13.37 -3.13 -15.16
N GLN A 257 12.86 -3.39 -16.36
CA GLN A 257 11.53 -2.94 -16.78
C GLN A 257 10.44 -3.40 -15.80
N ARG A 258 10.44 -4.71 -15.51
CA ARG A 258 9.47 -5.33 -14.60
C ARG A 258 9.64 -4.82 -13.16
N ALA A 259 10.88 -4.52 -12.75
CA ALA A 259 11.18 -3.98 -11.43
C ALA A 259 10.74 -2.52 -11.30
N ALA A 260 11.00 -1.69 -12.32
CA ALA A 260 10.56 -0.31 -12.39
C ALA A 260 9.03 -0.20 -12.38
N ILE A 261 8.31 -1.09 -13.09
CA ILE A 261 6.84 -1.15 -13.03
C ILE A 261 6.35 -1.53 -11.63
N ARG A 262 6.97 -2.54 -10.98
CA ARG A 262 6.60 -2.87 -9.59
C ARG A 262 6.82 -1.67 -8.66
N CYS A 263 7.91 -0.93 -8.82
CA CYS A 263 8.19 0.26 -8.05
C CYS A 263 7.16 1.37 -8.32
N PHE A 264 6.85 1.62 -9.60
CA PHE A 264 5.86 2.59 -10.04
C PHE A 264 4.48 2.33 -9.43
N LEU A 265 4.02 1.08 -9.45
CA LEU A 265 2.76 0.67 -8.84
C LEU A 265 2.79 0.85 -7.31
N ALA A 266 3.87 0.43 -6.66
CA ALA A 266 4.00 0.53 -5.21
C ALA A 266 4.00 1.98 -4.71
N GLU A 267 4.67 2.90 -5.41
CA GLU A 267 4.71 4.33 -5.04
C GLU A 267 3.36 5.04 -5.21
N ARG A 268 2.45 4.49 -6.04
CA ARG A 268 1.07 4.97 -6.22
C ARG A 268 0.05 4.28 -5.32
N GLY A 269 0.49 3.36 -4.47
CA GLY A 269 -0.40 2.54 -3.65
C GLY A 269 -1.29 1.60 -4.48
N ALA A 270 -0.94 1.34 -5.74
CA ALA A 270 -1.69 0.45 -6.60
C ALA A 270 -1.46 -1.02 -6.19
N PRO A 271 -2.48 -1.90 -6.34
CA PRO A 271 -2.32 -3.33 -6.11
C PRO A 271 -1.17 -3.91 -6.91
N SER A 272 -0.40 -4.83 -6.30
CA SER A 272 0.70 -5.51 -6.99
C SER A 272 0.18 -6.27 -8.21
N MET A 273 0.85 -6.09 -9.35
CA MET A 273 0.53 -6.81 -10.57
C MET A 273 0.87 -8.31 -10.43
N PRO A 274 -0.07 -9.24 -10.70
CA PRO A 274 0.21 -10.67 -10.67
C PRO A 274 1.25 -11.08 -11.73
N ALA A 275 2.06 -12.10 -11.45
CA ALA A 275 3.10 -12.58 -12.37
C ALA A 275 2.56 -12.91 -13.78
N ARG A 276 1.35 -13.50 -13.85
CA ARG A 276 0.65 -13.80 -15.13
C ARG A 276 0.33 -12.57 -15.97
N VAL A 277 0.05 -11.42 -15.33
CA VAL A 277 -0.24 -10.14 -16.01
C VAL A 277 1.06 -9.46 -16.38
N MET A 278 2.05 -9.47 -15.47
CA MET A 278 3.41 -8.95 -15.73
C MET A 278 4.10 -9.69 -16.89
N ALA A 279 3.80 -10.97 -17.11
CA ALA A 279 4.33 -11.74 -18.24
C ALA A 279 3.84 -11.20 -19.60
N GLN A 280 2.70 -10.50 -19.64
CA GLN A 280 2.12 -9.88 -20.83
C GLN A 280 2.64 -8.45 -21.05
N LEU A 281 3.63 -8.00 -20.25
CA LEU A 281 4.19 -6.66 -20.40
C LEU A 281 4.77 -6.45 -21.80
N ASP A 282 5.47 -7.45 -22.34
CA ASP A 282 6.15 -7.31 -23.63
C ASP A 282 5.12 -7.06 -24.76
N ASP A 283 3.92 -7.65 -24.66
CA ASP A 283 2.79 -7.39 -25.57
C ASP A 283 2.27 -5.94 -25.50
N LEU A 284 2.36 -5.31 -24.33
CA LEU A 284 1.96 -3.93 -24.10
C LEU A 284 3.00 -2.94 -24.63
N LEU A 285 4.29 -3.31 -24.53
CA LEU A 285 5.42 -2.48 -24.97
C LEU A 285 5.71 -2.57 -26.46
N ASP A 286 5.19 -3.59 -27.14
CA ASP A 286 5.30 -3.74 -28.58
C ASP A 286 4.70 -2.53 -29.31
N VAL A 287 5.59 -1.69 -29.87
CA VAL A 287 5.24 -0.44 -30.53
C VAL A 287 4.57 -0.62 -31.89
N ASP A 288 4.78 -1.77 -32.53
CA ASP A 288 4.28 -2.08 -33.87
C ASP A 288 2.84 -2.63 -33.85
N ARG A 289 2.32 -2.98 -32.67
CA ARG A 289 0.91 -3.31 -32.50
C ARG A 289 0.03 -2.07 -32.68
N SER A 290 -0.90 -2.17 -33.63
CA SER A 290 -1.90 -1.13 -33.92
C SER A 290 -3.09 -1.12 -32.95
N ALA A 291 -3.30 -2.20 -32.20
CA ALA A 291 -4.35 -2.29 -31.19
C ALA A 291 -3.98 -1.47 -29.95
N GLU A 292 -4.98 -0.88 -29.28
CA GLU A 292 -4.84 -0.25 -27.96
C GLU A 292 -4.54 -1.33 -26.91
N PRO A 293 -3.27 -1.58 -26.55
CA PRO A 293 -2.95 -2.71 -25.70
C PRO A 293 -3.29 -2.34 -24.25
N LEU A 294 -3.91 -3.29 -23.56
CA LEU A 294 -4.53 -3.11 -22.25
C LEU A 294 -4.17 -4.29 -21.36
N LEU A 295 -3.58 -3.99 -20.20
CA LEU A 295 -3.43 -4.96 -19.10
C LEU A 295 -4.34 -4.57 -17.96
N GLN A 296 -5.04 -5.53 -17.37
CA GLN A 296 -6.00 -5.31 -16.27
C GLN A 296 -5.75 -6.26 -15.10
N TRP A 297 -5.78 -5.73 -13.88
CA TRP A 297 -5.71 -6.51 -12.65
C TRP A 297 -6.30 -5.71 -11.47
N ALA A 298 -7.05 -6.39 -10.59
CA ALA A 298 -7.46 -5.85 -9.29
C ALA A 298 -8.03 -4.40 -9.32
N GLY A 299 -8.88 -4.09 -10.30
CA GLY A 299 -9.48 -2.75 -10.45
C GLY A 299 -8.56 -1.69 -11.08
N MET A 300 -7.35 -2.06 -11.51
CA MET A 300 -6.40 -1.19 -12.20
C MET A 300 -6.10 -1.68 -13.61
N SER A 301 -5.65 -0.75 -14.45
CA SER A 301 -5.24 -1.01 -15.82
C SER A 301 -3.96 -0.26 -16.19
N LEU A 302 -3.14 -0.89 -17.05
CA LEU A 302 -2.09 -0.21 -17.81
C LEU A 302 -2.51 -0.14 -19.27
N ARG A 303 -2.42 1.06 -19.84
CA ARG A 303 -2.81 1.33 -21.23
C ARG A 303 -1.69 2.07 -21.95
N ARG A 304 -1.39 1.69 -23.19
CA ARG A 304 -0.42 2.43 -24.02
C ARG A 304 -1.12 3.44 -24.91
N TYR A 305 -0.66 4.68 -24.90
CA TYR A 305 -1.02 5.68 -25.91
C TYR A 305 0.19 6.53 -26.26
N ARG A 306 0.55 6.54 -27.55
CA ARG A 306 1.81 7.11 -28.07
C ARG A 306 3.00 6.52 -27.31
N ASP A 307 3.90 7.36 -26.79
CA ASP A 307 5.08 6.96 -26.00
C ASP A 307 4.75 6.77 -24.51
N LEU A 308 3.50 6.80 -24.08
CA LEU A 308 3.17 6.76 -22.65
C LEU A 308 2.39 5.49 -22.28
N LEU A 309 2.78 4.87 -21.17
CA LEU A 309 1.98 3.90 -20.42
C LEU A 309 1.26 4.63 -19.30
N TYR A 310 -0.06 4.51 -19.27
CA TYR A 310 -0.93 5.14 -18.28
C TYR A 310 -1.38 4.11 -17.26
N LEU A 311 -1.25 4.44 -15.97
CA LEU A 311 -1.93 3.74 -14.90
C LEU A 311 -3.30 4.37 -14.68
N CYS A 312 -4.36 3.57 -14.82
CA CYS A 312 -5.72 4.05 -14.65
C CYS A 312 -6.57 3.00 -13.93
N PRO A 313 -7.55 3.40 -13.10
CA PRO A 313 -8.60 2.48 -12.65
C PRO A 313 -9.32 1.81 -13.83
N ILE A 314 -9.83 0.60 -13.58
CA ILE A 314 -10.81 -0.04 -14.48
C ILE A 314 -12.15 0.62 -14.20
N ASP A 315 -12.46 1.67 -14.93
CA ASP A 315 -13.76 2.34 -14.84
C ASP A 315 -14.74 1.73 -15.87
N ASP A 316 -15.58 0.80 -15.43
CA ASP A 316 -16.72 0.29 -16.23
C ASP A 316 -17.87 1.33 -16.33
N ALA A 317 -17.91 2.31 -15.43
CA ALA A 317 -18.99 3.30 -15.32
C ALA A 317 -18.86 4.50 -16.26
N ALA A 318 -17.80 4.60 -17.07
CA ALA A 318 -17.53 5.75 -17.93
C ALA A 318 -18.51 5.94 -19.10
N ASN A 319 -19.42 4.98 -19.32
CA ASN A 319 -20.34 5.00 -20.46
C ASN A 319 -21.69 5.67 -20.20
N ASP A 320 -22.06 5.96 -18.94
CA ASP A 320 -23.36 6.58 -18.58
C ASP A 320 -23.19 8.04 -18.10
N LEU A 321 -22.37 8.83 -18.80
CA LEU A 321 -22.30 10.27 -18.55
C LEU A 321 -23.56 10.96 -19.11
N PRO A 322 -24.31 11.74 -18.30
CA PRO A 322 -25.59 12.30 -18.72
C PRO A 322 -25.39 13.52 -19.63
N SER A 323 -26.24 13.65 -20.65
CA SER A 323 -26.47 14.93 -21.33
C SER A 323 -27.44 15.77 -20.50
N THR A 324 -26.98 16.92 -19.98
CA THR A 324 -27.71 17.71 -18.99
C THR A 324 -27.84 19.17 -19.41
N GLY A 325 -29.04 19.72 -19.35
CA GLY A 325 -29.28 21.16 -19.54
C GLY A 325 -28.67 21.99 -18.42
N TRP A 326 -28.05 23.12 -18.76
CA TRP A 326 -27.38 24.02 -17.84
C TRP A 326 -27.66 25.47 -18.23
N ASN A 327 -27.79 26.37 -17.25
CA ASN A 327 -28.09 27.78 -17.50
C ASN A 327 -26.93 28.74 -17.25
N GLY A 328 -25.75 28.21 -16.85
CA GLY A 328 -24.56 29.00 -16.57
C GLY A 328 -24.56 29.75 -15.23
N GLN A 329 -25.70 29.88 -14.54
CA GLN A 329 -25.84 30.73 -13.34
C GLN A 329 -25.21 30.15 -12.08
N ARG A 330 -25.06 28.82 -12.03
CA ARG A 330 -24.37 28.10 -10.95
C ARG A 330 -23.30 27.20 -11.54
N PRO A 331 -22.19 26.94 -10.83
CA PRO A 331 -21.23 25.93 -11.24
C PRO A 331 -21.90 24.57 -11.48
N PHE A 332 -21.48 23.89 -12.54
CA PHE A 332 -21.94 22.57 -12.91
C PHE A 332 -20.84 21.55 -12.65
N ASN A 333 -21.13 20.57 -11.79
CA ASN A 333 -20.19 19.50 -11.44
C ASN A 333 -20.39 18.32 -12.39
N TRP A 334 -19.37 18.04 -13.20
CA TRP A 334 -19.32 16.89 -14.08
C TRP A 334 -18.96 15.62 -13.29
N PRO A 335 -19.57 14.45 -13.56
CA PRO A 335 -19.45 13.26 -12.69
C PRO A 335 -18.04 12.72 -12.44
N ASN A 336 -17.09 12.96 -13.34
CA ASN A 336 -15.67 12.56 -13.18
C ASN A 336 -14.80 13.67 -12.57
N GLY A 337 -15.42 14.62 -11.87
CA GLY A 337 -14.69 15.64 -11.11
C GLY A 337 -14.23 16.83 -11.94
N TRP A 338 -14.83 17.14 -13.09
CA TRP A 338 -14.66 18.47 -13.70
C TRP A 338 -15.71 19.44 -13.16
N GLN A 339 -15.39 20.72 -13.06
CA GLN A 339 -16.35 21.76 -12.72
C GLN A 339 -16.36 22.84 -13.80
N LEU A 340 -17.54 23.11 -14.34
CA LEU A 340 -17.80 24.13 -15.35
C LEU A 340 -18.47 25.33 -14.67
N ALA A 341 -17.98 26.54 -14.94
CA ALA A 341 -18.56 27.77 -14.39
C ALA A 341 -18.35 28.97 -15.32
N PHE A 342 -19.19 29.98 -15.16
CA PHE A 342 -18.95 31.33 -15.69
C PHE A 342 -18.59 32.27 -14.56
N ASP A 343 -17.63 33.15 -14.81
CA ASP A 343 -17.19 34.19 -13.88
C ASP A 343 -17.13 35.56 -14.57
N PRO A 344 -17.98 36.54 -14.19
CA PRO A 344 -19.15 36.36 -13.30
C PRO A 344 -20.21 35.43 -13.93
N PRO A 345 -21.17 34.91 -13.14
CA PRO A 345 -22.32 34.19 -13.67
C PRO A 345 -23.16 35.09 -14.60
N PRO A 346 -23.77 34.54 -15.67
CA PRO A 346 -24.60 35.32 -16.59
C PRO A 346 -25.83 35.89 -15.88
N SER A 347 -26.16 37.14 -16.18
CA SER A 347 -27.35 37.83 -15.65
C SER A 347 -28.65 37.33 -16.30
N THR A 348 -28.55 36.67 -17.45
CA THR A 348 -29.67 36.06 -18.19
C THR A 348 -29.54 34.54 -18.22
N THR A 349 -30.66 33.85 -18.40
CA THR A 349 -30.67 32.39 -18.55
C THR A 349 -30.15 32.03 -19.94
N LEU A 350 -29.06 31.27 -20.00
CA LEU A 350 -28.52 30.71 -21.24
C LEU A 350 -29.12 29.30 -21.48
N GLN A 351 -29.34 28.93 -22.74
CA GLN A 351 -29.76 27.58 -23.12
C GLN A 351 -28.53 26.73 -23.42
N LEU A 352 -27.85 26.27 -22.37
CA LEU A 352 -26.64 25.47 -22.51
C LEU A 352 -26.92 24.00 -22.22
N ARG A 353 -26.06 23.13 -22.72
CA ARG A 353 -26.08 21.71 -22.45
C ARG A 353 -24.66 21.21 -22.23
N VAL A 354 -24.45 20.42 -21.19
CA VAL A 354 -23.19 19.73 -20.94
C VAL A 354 -23.40 18.24 -21.21
N ALA A 355 -22.60 17.68 -22.11
CA ALA A 355 -22.80 16.31 -22.58
C ALA A 355 -21.46 15.60 -22.81
N PRO A 356 -21.43 14.25 -22.77
CA PRO A 356 -20.26 13.49 -23.18
C PRO A 356 -20.07 13.59 -24.69
N ARG A 357 -18.95 13.02 -25.16
CA ARG A 357 -18.67 12.88 -26.59
C ARG A 357 -19.43 11.69 -27.18
N GLU A 358 -20.10 11.88 -28.32
CA GLU A 358 -20.83 10.85 -29.08
C GLU A 358 -20.12 10.48 -30.40
N GLY A 359 -19.21 11.33 -30.89
CA GLY A 359 -18.49 11.16 -32.15
C GLY A 359 -19.02 12.07 -33.27
N GLY A 360 -18.13 12.47 -34.18
CA GLY A 360 -18.47 13.33 -35.32
C GLY A 360 -18.57 14.84 -35.01
N GLU A 361 -18.30 15.25 -33.78
CA GLU A 361 -18.36 16.65 -33.38
C GLU A 361 -17.33 17.51 -34.11
N ARG A 362 -17.70 18.76 -34.36
CA ARG A 362 -16.81 19.75 -34.96
C ARG A 362 -16.84 21.05 -34.17
N ILE A 363 -15.70 21.72 -34.10
CA ILE A 363 -15.54 22.98 -33.39
C ILE A 363 -14.75 23.98 -34.24
N GLN A 364 -15.23 25.22 -34.30
CA GLN A 364 -14.49 26.33 -34.89
C GLN A 364 -13.72 27.06 -33.80
N LEU A 365 -12.41 26.80 -33.72
CA LEU A 365 -11.53 27.43 -32.73
C LEU A 365 -11.36 28.93 -33.00
N ILE A 366 -11.09 29.69 -31.95
CA ILE A 366 -10.82 31.13 -32.03
C ILE A 366 -9.72 31.43 -33.07
N GLY A 367 -10.01 32.35 -34.00
CA GLY A 367 -9.07 32.77 -35.04
C GLY A 367 -8.96 31.81 -36.24
N LYS A 368 -9.76 30.73 -36.30
CA LYS A 368 -9.83 29.83 -37.46
C LYS A 368 -11.04 30.14 -38.33
N SER A 369 -10.86 30.12 -39.65
CA SER A 369 -11.90 30.43 -40.63
C SER A 369 -12.90 29.30 -40.89
N HIS A 370 -12.60 28.07 -40.45
CA HIS A 370 -13.44 26.90 -40.67
C HIS A 370 -13.49 26.00 -39.43
N SER A 371 -14.59 25.26 -39.32
CA SER A 371 -14.79 24.25 -38.28
C SER A 371 -13.90 23.03 -38.51
N GLN A 372 -13.29 22.50 -37.44
CA GLN A 372 -12.36 21.37 -37.46
C GLN A 372 -12.97 20.15 -36.76
N ASP A 373 -12.55 18.96 -37.16
CA ASP A 373 -12.96 17.70 -36.55
C ASP A 373 -12.42 17.59 -35.12
N LEU A 374 -13.29 17.36 -34.15
CA LEU A 374 -12.90 17.32 -32.74
C LEU A 374 -12.01 16.11 -32.42
N ASN A 375 -12.24 14.96 -33.04
CA ASN A 375 -11.42 13.77 -32.81
C ASN A 375 -9.97 14.03 -33.24
N LYS A 376 -9.79 14.70 -34.38
CA LYS A 376 -8.47 15.10 -34.88
C LYS A 376 -7.80 16.09 -33.92
N LEU A 377 -8.51 17.10 -33.43
CA LEU A 377 -7.97 18.06 -32.46
C LEU A 377 -7.54 17.38 -31.15
N LEU A 378 -8.38 16.50 -30.60
CA LEU A 378 -8.05 15.71 -29.40
C LEU A 378 -6.86 14.78 -29.64
N GLN A 379 -6.79 14.17 -30.82
CA GLN A 379 -5.64 13.37 -31.22
C GLN A 379 -4.38 14.22 -31.31
N GLU A 380 -4.41 15.42 -31.89
CA GLU A 380 -3.27 16.34 -31.98
C GLU A 380 -2.80 16.79 -30.59
N ALA A 381 -3.74 17.16 -29.72
CA ALA A 381 -3.50 17.51 -28.32
C ALA A 381 -2.98 16.33 -27.47
N GLY A 382 -2.98 15.11 -28.01
CA GLY A 382 -2.43 13.93 -27.33
C GLY A 382 -3.31 13.40 -26.21
N ILE A 383 -4.62 13.64 -26.28
CA ILE A 383 -5.56 13.09 -25.31
C ILE A 383 -5.78 11.60 -25.61
N PRO A 384 -5.61 10.68 -24.64
CA PRO A 384 -5.86 9.25 -24.84
C PRO A 384 -7.33 8.94 -25.17
N PRO A 385 -7.62 7.94 -26.01
CA PRO A 385 -8.99 7.59 -26.43
C PRO A 385 -9.99 7.42 -25.28
N TRP A 386 -9.59 6.76 -24.19
CA TRP A 386 -10.44 6.53 -23.00
C TRP A 386 -10.68 7.78 -22.14
N GLU A 387 -9.89 8.84 -22.30
CA GLU A 387 -10.15 10.13 -21.67
C GLU A 387 -11.04 11.01 -22.54
N ARG A 388 -10.95 10.90 -23.87
CA ARG A 388 -11.75 11.71 -24.81
C ARG A 388 -13.24 11.56 -24.60
N SER A 389 -13.72 10.35 -24.31
CA SER A 389 -15.14 10.08 -24.04
C SER A 389 -15.63 10.71 -22.73
N ARG A 390 -14.72 11.07 -21.82
CA ARG A 390 -15.02 11.56 -20.48
C ARG A 390 -14.96 13.09 -20.37
N LEU A 391 -14.49 13.77 -21.40
CA LEU A 391 -14.40 15.23 -21.40
C LEU A 391 -15.81 15.84 -21.45
N PRO A 392 -16.11 16.85 -20.61
CA PRO A 392 -17.36 17.58 -20.73
C PRO A 392 -17.33 18.48 -21.99
N LEU A 393 -18.31 18.31 -22.86
CA LEU A 393 -18.56 19.21 -23.99
C LEU A 393 -19.65 20.20 -23.60
N LEU A 394 -19.36 21.50 -23.72
CA LEU A 394 -20.32 22.56 -23.52
C LEU A 394 -20.96 22.95 -24.85
N TRP A 395 -22.27 22.83 -24.94
CA TRP A 395 -23.07 23.18 -26.10
C TRP A 395 -23.96 24.39 -25.80
N LEU A 396 -24.23 25.17 -26.84
CA LEU A 396 -25.31 26.15 -26.89
C LEU A 396 -26.41 25.58 -27.78
N ASP A 397 -27.61 25.43 -27.23
CA ASP A 397 -28.78 25.02 -28.01
C ASP A 397 -29.38 26.30 -28.63
N ALA A 398 -28.99 26.58 -29.88
CA ALA A 398 -29.43 27.75 -30.65
C ALA A 398 -30.49 27.37 -31.69
N ASP A 399 -31.25 28.36 -32.16
CA ASP A 399 -32.35 28.16 -33.13
C ASP A 399 -31.86 27.57 -34.47
N ASP A 400 -30.64 27.91 -34.89
CA ASP A 400 -29.99 27.38 -36.10
C ASP A 400 -29.30 26.01 -35.88
N GLY A 401 -29.51 25.38 -34.71
CA GLY A 401 -28.94 24.09 -34.32
C GLY A 401 -27.90 24.18 -33.18
N PRO A 402 -27.56 23.03 -32.56
CA PRO A 402 -26.64 22.99 -31.42
C PRO A 402 -25.21 23.37 -31.84
N GLN A 403 -24.59 24.29 -31.11
CA GLN A 403 -23.23 24.76 -31.35
C GLN A 403 -22.28 24.33 -30.22
N LEU A 404 -21.16 23.72 -30.56
CA LEU A 404 -20.13 23.35 -29.59
C LEU A 404 -19.33 24.60 -29.17
N LEU A 405 -19.40 24.95 -27.88
CA LEU A 405 -18.75 26.12 -27.29
C LEU A 405 -17.36 25.81 -26.74
N ALA A 406 -17.23 24.73 -25.97
CA ALA A 406 -15.99 24.34 -25.32
C ALA A 406 -15.86 22.84 -25.15
N VAL A 407 -14.62 22.37 -25.02
CA VAL A 407 -14.28 20.99 -24.67
C VAL A 407 -13.33 21.04 -23.49
N ALA A 408 -13.86 20.76 -22.30
CA ALA A 408 -13.17 20.96 -21.03
C ALA A 408 -12.43 22.32 -20.97
N ASP A 409 -11.16 22.31 -20.55
CA ASP A 409 -10.22 23.43 -20.60
C ASP A 409 -9.35 23.44 -21.87
N LEU A 410 -9.49 22.44 -22.74
CA LEU A 410 -8.61 22.19 -23.88
C LEU A 410 -8.90 23.10 -25.08
N PHE A 411 -10.18 23.23 -25.43
CA PHE A 411 -10.59 23.91 -26.67
C PHE A 411 -11.74 24.87 -26.43
N ARG A 412 -11.67 26.04 -27.08
CA ARG A 412 -12.64 27.13 -26.99
C ARG A 412 -13.04 27.57 -28.39
N SER A 413 -14.34 27.72 -28.63
CA SER A 413 -14.86 28.13 -29.94
C SER A 413 -14.96 29.64 -30.10
N GLU A 414 -15.04 30.10 -31.35
CA GLU A 414 -15.34 31.50 -31.66
C GLU A 414 -16.74 31.90 -31.15
N SER A 415 -17.72 31.00 -31.21
CA SER A 415 -19.06 31.24 -30.65
C SER A 415 -19.03 31.45 -29.14
N LEU A 416 -18.18 30.72 -28.41
CA LEU A 416 -17.99 30.95 -26.97
C LEU A 416 -17.43 32.36 -26.72
N GLN A 417 -16.43 32.78 -27.48
CA GLN A 417 -15.86 34.11 -27.34
C GLN A 417 -16.90 35.23 -27.56
N LYS A 418 -17.78 35.06 -28.54
CA LYS A 418 -18.89 35.99 -28.81
C LYS A 418 -19.93 35.99 -27.69
N LEU A 419 -20.23 34.82 -27.13
CA LEU A 419 -21.14 34.68 -25.99
C LEU A 419 -20.58 35.38 -24.73
N GLU A 420 -19.29 35.15 -24.44
CA GLU A 420 -18.57 35.78 -23.34
C GLU A 420 -18.57 37.30 -23.46
N ALA A 421 -18.26 37.83 -24.64
CA ALA A 421 -18.25 39.27 -24.89
C ALA A 421 -19.63 39.92 -24.79
N SER A 422 -20.69 39.25 -25.27
CA SER A 422 -22.06 39.80 -25.24
C SER A 422 -22.68 39.83 -23.85
N HIS A 423 -22.25 38.94 -22.95
CA HIS A 423 -22.79 38.83 -21.59
C HIS A 423 -21.83 39.33 -20.50
N GLY A 424 -20.59 39.70 -20.85
CA GLY A 424 -19.57 40.10 -19.88
C GLY A 424 -19.17 38.98 -18.92
N ILE A 425 -19.16 37.74 -19.39
CA ILE A 425 -18.87 36.52 -18.61
C ILE A 425 -17.61 35.82 -19.11
N ARG A 426 -17.00 34.98 -18.28
CA ARG A 426 -15.88 34.12 -18.70
C ARG A 426 -16.05 32.67 -18.28
N PHE A 427 -16.08 31.76 -19.24
CA PHE A 427 -16.14 30.33 -19.03
C PHE A 427 -14.81 29.80 -18.47
N ARG A 428 -14.93 28.99 -17.41
CA ARG A 428 -13.87 28.21 -16.79
C ARG A 428 -14.31 26.76 -16.69
N CYS A 429 -13.39 25.86 -16.98
CA CYS A 429 -13.53 24.44 -16.72
C CYS A 429 -12.25 24.00 -16.04
N GLU A 430 -12.36 23.41 -14.86
CA GLU A 430 -11.19 23.01 -14.07
C GLU A 430 -11.48 21.65 -13.43
N PRO A 431 -10.46 20.80 -13.21
CA PRO A 431 -10.63 19.60 -12.40
C PRO A 431 -10.98 20.03 -10.97
N HIS A 432 -12.19 19.68 -10.55
CA HIS A 432 -12.70 19.79 -9.20
C HIS A 432 -11.87 18.88 -8.28
N ARG A 433 -10.84 19.46 -7.66
CA ARG A 433 -10.10 18.80 -6.58
C ARG A 433 -11.02 18.66 -5.37
N SER A 434 -11.78 17.57 -5.30
CA SER A 434 -12.26 17.08 -4.01
C SER A 434 -11.03 16.67 -3.20
N ARG A 435 -10.69 17.51 -2.21
CA ARG A 435 -9.67 17.20 -1.21
C ARG A 435 -10.04 15.95 -0.41
#